data_AF-A0A944NG03-F1
#
_entry.id   AF-A0A944NG03-F1
#
_cell.length_a   1.000
_cell.length_b   1.000
_cell.length_c   1.000
_cell.angle_alpha   90.00
_cell.angle_beta   90.00
_cell.angle_gamma   90.00
#
_symmetry.space_group_name_H-M   'P 1'
#
loop_
_entity.id
_entity.type
_entity.pdbx_description
1 polymer ?
#
loop_
_entity_poly.entity_id
_entity_poly.type
_entity_poly.pdbx_seq_one_letter_code
_entity_poly.pdbx_strand_id
1 'polypeptide(L)'
;MKKTYKILISDVESNNILNSLSDRIDLIEKAYNPEGLNLHFDNPPSIELTLFEELLPIGQEAWDIIQNHMSWETSYWFYDFFLLIARASLNILNDKTQYSIPTEVIEKLVILLVDIEQITTVDEYSGDITKRNYEALGNMFLSFDKKGDLQKVALKRANEINTPDVIRFTKNTIKSVKEIEKKS
;
A
#
# COMPACT_ATOMS: atom_id res chain seq x y z
N MET A 1 -6.49 7.65 25.71
CA MET A 1 -5.94 6.40 26.30
C MET A 1 -5.40 5.57 25.15
N LYS A 2 -4.17 5.06 25.07
CA LYS A 2 -2.91 5.17 25.83
C LYS A 2 -1.83 5.42 24.76
N LYS A 3 -1.03 6.49 24.87
CA LYS A 3 0.23 6.62 24.14
C LYS A 3 1.31 5.96 25.01
N THR A 4 1.48 4.66 24.86
CA THR A 4 2.60 3.93 25.45
C THR A 4 3.69 3.86 24.39
N TYR A 5 4.44 4.94 24.22
CA TYR A 5 5.66 4.91 23.42
C TYR A 5 6.80 4.49 24.33
N LYS A 6 7.30 3.27 24.16
CA LYS A 6 8.66 2.88 24.54
C LYS A 6 8.96 1.49 23.99
N ILE A 7 9.85 1.44 23.01
CA ILE A 7 11.13 0.72 23.06
C ILE A 7 12.09 1.53 22.17
N LEU A 8 13.25 1.93 22.70
CA LEU A 8 14.38 2.41 21.92
C LEU A 8 15.12 1.16 21.45
N ILE A 9 15.01 0.85 20.16
CA ILE A 9 15.73 -0.24 19.53
C ILE A 9 17.15 0.23 19.25
N SER A 10 18.13 -0.67 19.37
CA SER A 10 19.48 -0.33 18.95
C SER A 10 19.52 -0.13 17.42
N ASP A 11 20.25 0.87 16.94
CA ASP A 11 20.37 1.15 15.49
C ASP A 11 20.74 -0.10 14.67
N VAL A 12 21.47 -1.05 15.25
CA VAL A 12 21.85 -2.33 14.63
C VAL A 12 20.64 -3.24 14.35
N GLU A 13 19.71 -3.36 15.29
CA GLU A 13 18.54 -4.21 15.16
C GLU A 13 17.53 -3.63 14.16
N SER A 14 17.32 -2.31 14.18
CA SER A 14 16.54 -1.60 13.16
C SER A 14 17.12 -1.80 11.76
N ASN A 15 18.45 -1.68 11.59
CA ASN A 15 19.11 -1.87 10.30
C ASN A 15 18.95 -3.31 9.77
N ASN A 16 19.03 -4.33 10.64
CA ASN A 16 18.86 -5.72 10.23
C ASN A 16 17.44 -6.00 9.74
N ILE A 17 16.43 -5.46 10.42
CA ILE A 17 15.02 -5.54 10.03
C ILE A 17 14.81 -4.90 8.66
N LEU A 18 15.33 -3.69 8.48
CA LEU A 18 15.15 -2.90 7.26
C LEU A 18 15.79 -3.61 6.06
N ASN A 19 17.02 -4.12 6.23
CA ASN A 19 17.69 -4.92 5.20
C ASN A 19 16.87 -6.17 4.84
N SER A 20 16.33 -6.89 5.83
CA SER A 20 15.53 -8.08 5.55
C SER A 20 14.22 -7.78 4.80
N LEU A 21 13.59 -6.64 5.08
CA LEU A 21 12.38 -6.21 4.37
C LEU A 21 12.74 -5.75 2.95
N SER A 22 13.80 -4.96 2.80
CA SER A 22 14.31 -4.50 1.50
C SER A 22 14.70 -5.67 0.59
N ASP A 23 15.42 -6.67 1.10
CA ASP A 23 15.78 -7.86 0.31
C ASP A 23 14.55 -8.59 -0.25
N ARG A 24 13.45 -8.64 0.53
CA ARG A 24 12.21 -9.31 0.11
C ARG A 24 11.44 -8.53 -0.94
N ILE A 25 11.34 -7.20 -0.79
CA ILE A 25 10.65 -6.37 -1.79
C ILE A 25 11.46 -6.31 -3.09
N ASP A 26 12.78 -6.27 -3.01
CA ASP A 26 13.69 -6.34 -4.16
C ASP A 26 13.54 -7.66 -4.93
N LEU A 27 13.35 -8.78 -4.22
CA LEU A 27 13.13 -10.08 -4.85
C LEU A 27 11.81 -10.11 -5.62
N ILE A 28 10.75 -9.54 -5.04
CA ILE A 28 9.47 -9.39 -5.74
C ILE A 28 9.66 -8.45 -6.93
N GLU A 29 10.23 -7.27 -6.74
CA GLU A 29 10.44 -6.34 -7.84
C GLU A 29 11.21 -7.00 -8.98
N LYS A 30 12.31 -7.72 -8.72
CA LYS A 30 13.05 -8.42 -9.78
C LYS A 30 12.23 -9.49 -10.50
N ALA A 31 11.32 -10.17 -9.81
CA ALA A 31 10.47 -11.18 -10.43
C ALA A 31 9.42 -10.55 -11.37
N TYR A 32 8.83 -9.43 -10.97
CA TYR A 32 7.71 -8.80 -11.68
C TYR A 32 8.12 -7.57 -12.54
N ASN A 33 9.36 -7.12 -12.39
CA ASN A 33 10.03 -6.06 -13.14
C ASN A 33 11.46 -6.52 -13.53
N PRO A 34 11.61 -7.62 -14.30
CA PRO A 34 12.92 -8.20 -14.60
C PRO A 34 13.82 -7.30 -15.44
N GLU A 35 13.25 -6.31 -16.14
CA GLU A 35 13.98 -5.33 -16.94
C GLU A 35 14.46 -4.12 -16.11
N GLY A 36 14.11 -4.04 -14.82
CA GLY A 36 14.49 -2.93 -13.95
C GLY A 36 13.91 -1.59 -14.41
N LEU A 37 12.68 -1.60 -14.93
CA LEU A 37 11.99 -0.42 -15.40
C LEU A 37 11.72 0.55 -14.26
N ASN A 38 11.59 1.84 -14.58
CA ASN A 38 11.22 2.82 -13.58
C ASN A 38 9.70 2.74 -13.33
N LEU A 39 9.30 2.04 -12.28
CA LEU A 39 7.91 1.86 -11.88
C LEU A 39 7.16 3.16 -11.54
N HIS A 40 7.80 4.34 -11.60
CA HIS A 40 7.10 5.62 -11.59
C HIS A 40 6.55 6.06 -12.95
N PHE A 41 7.12 5.59 -14.05
CA PHE A 41 6.81 6.08 -15.40
C PHE A 41 6.48 4.96 -16.37
N ASP A 42 7.09 3.80 -16.17
CA ASP A 42 7.00 2.65 -17.04
C ASP A 42 6.02 1.61 -16.49
N ASN A 43 5.50 0.78 -17.39
CA ASN A 43 4.64 -0.34 -17.02
C ASN A 43 5.43 -1.64 -17.22
N PRO A 44 5.54 -2.49 -16.19
CA PRO A 44 6.11 -3.81 -16.39
C PRO A 44 5.23 -4.64 -17.34
N PRO A 45 5.80 -5.66 -18.01
CA PRO A 45 5.03 -6.63 -18.76
C PRO A 45 3.93 -7.28 -17.89
N SER A 46 2.96 -7.95 -18.52
CA SER A 46 1.84 -8.63 -17.85
C SER A 46 2.28 -9.27 -16.54
N ILE A 47 1.72 -8.78 -15.43
CA ILE A 47 2.02 -9.26 -14.09
C ILE A 47 1.30 -10.58 -13.85
N GLU A 48 1.96 -11.52 -13.16
CA GLU A 48 1.31 -12.76 -12.73
C GLU A 48 0.29 -12.46 -11.62
N LEU A 49 -0.85 -13.16 -11.65
CA LEU A 49 -1.99 -12.95 -10.75
C LEU A 49 -1.63 -13.08 -9.25
N THR A 50 -0.53 -13.76 -8.94
CA THR A 50 -0.07 -14.07 -7.58
C THR A 50 0.64 -12.90 -6.88
N LEU A 51 1.02 -11.82 -7.59
CA LEU A 51 1.77 -10.71 -7.00
C LEU A 51 1.08 -10.14 -5.75
N PHE A 52 -0.24 -9.94 -5.79
CA PHE A 52 -0.99 -9.42 -4.65
C PHE A 52 -1.04 -10.40 -3.47
N GLU A 53 -1.05 -11.70 -3.75
CA GLU A 53 -1.02 -12.76 -2.74
C GLU A 53 0.34 -12.85 -2.05
N GLU A 54 1.42 -12.52 -2.76
CA GLU A 54 2.79 -12.45 -2.24
C GLU A 54 3.05 -11.15 -1.47
N LEU A 55 2.57 -10.02 -2.00
CA LEU A 55 2.71 -8.70 -1.37
C LEU A 55 1.95 -8.62 -0.04
N LEU A 56 0.76 -9.20 0.06
CA LEU A 56 -0.08 -9.11 1.25
C LEU A 56 0.63 -9.56 2.55
N PRO A 57 1.14 -10.81 2.65
CA PRO A 57 1.79 -11.26 3.88
C PRO A 57 3.06 -10.46 4.21
N ILE A 58 3.83 -10.03 3.21
CA ILE A 58 5.03 -9.20 3.42
C ILE A 58 4.64 -7.83 3.97
N GLY A 59 3.64 -7.19 3.38
CA GLY A 59 3.17 -5.89 3.83
C GLY A 59 2.55 -5.94 5.23
N GLN A 60 1.83 -7.02 5.56
CA GLN A 60 1.30 -7.24 6.92
C GLN A 60 2.41 -7.41 7.95
N GLU A 61 3.43 -8.22 7.63
CA GLU A 61 4.57 -8.41 8.51
C GLU A 61 5.38 -7.11 8.70
N ALA A 62 5.63 -6.38 7.61
CA ALA A 62 6.28 -5.07 7.66
C ALA A 62 5.50 -4.07 8.53
N TRP A 63 4.17 -4.06 8.39
CA TRP A 63 3.31 -3.22 9.21
C TRP A 63 3.37 -3.60 10.69
N ASP A 64 3.25 -4.89 11.02
CA ASP A 64 3.37 -5.37 12.40
C ASP A 64 4.73 -5.00 13.01
N ILE A 65 5.82 -5.15 12.25
CA ILE A 65 7.15 -4.74 12.66
C ILE A 65 7.17 -3.23 12.94
N ILE A 66 6.74 -2.40 11.99
CA ILE A 66 6.81 -0.94 12.10
C ILE A 66 5.93 -0.42 13.26
N GLN A 67 4.77 -1.03 13.50
CA GLN A 67 3.93 -0.68 14.64
C GLN A 67 4.63 -0.95 15.98
N ASN A 68 5.36 -2.06 16.07
CA ASN A 68 6.05 -2.47 17.30
C ASN A 68 7.40 -1.77 17.51
N HIS A 69 8.04 -1.31 16.43
CA HIS A 69 9.44 -0.89 16.44
C HIS A 69 9.67 0.58 16.04
N MET A 70 8.66 1.27 15.48
CA MET A 70 8.60 2.69 15.11
C MET A 70 9.95 3.40 14.92
N SER A 71 10.58 3.18 13.78
CA SER A 71 11.52 4.14 13.20
C SER A 71 10.94 4.63 11.87
N TRP A 72 11.02 5.95 11.62
CA TRP A 72 10.51 6.55 10.39
C TRP A 72 11.29 6.07 9.17
N GLU A 73 12.57 5.73 9.35
CA GLU A 73 13.43 5.15 8.32
C GLU A 73 12.84 3.83 7.83
N THR A 74 12.31 3.02 8.74
CA THR A 74 11.68 1.74 8.41
C THR A 74 10.38 1.95 7.62
N SER A 75 9.69 3.06 7.83
CA SER A 75 8.48 3.41 7.07
C SER A 75 8.75 3.70 5.59
N TYR A 76 9.96 4.17 5.22
CA TYR A 76 10.30 4.42 3.81
C TYR A 76 10.34 3.15 2.95
N TRP A 77 10.48 1.97 3.57
CA TRP A 77 10.33 0.69 2.88
C TRP A 77 8.96 0.57 2.17
N PHE A 78 7.90 1.16 2.73
CA PHE A 78 6.59 1.14 2.10
C PHE A 78 6.54 1.89 0.75
N TYR A 79 7.55 2.71 0.43
CA TYR A 79 7.60 3.41 -0.84
C TYR A 79 7.59 2.44 -2.02
N ASP A 80 8.47 1.43 -2.00
CA ASP A 80 8.57 0.42 -3.07
C ASP A 80 7.36 -0.51 -3.06
N PHE A 81 6.86 -0.85 -1.88
CA PHE A 81 5.61 -1.60 -1.71
C PHE A 81 4.42 -0.90 -2.39
N PHE A 82 4.25 0.42 -2.16
CA PHE A 82 3.18 1.18 -2.78
C PHE A 82 3.33 1.27 -4.30
N LEU A 83 4.56 1.39 -4.81
CA LEU A 83 4.80 1.42 -6.25
C LEU A 83 4.43 0.13 -6.93
N LEU A 84 4.82 -1.01 -6.35
CA LEU A 84 4.46 -2.32 -6.86
C LEU A 84 2.93 -2.49 -6.89
N ILE A 85 2.23 -2.15 -5.81
CA ILE A 85 0.75 -2.21 -5.77
C ILE A 85 0.13 -1.28 -6.81
N ALA A 86 0.59 -0.03 -6.89
CA ALA A 86 0.04 0.97 -7.79
C ALA A 86 0.17 0.53 -9.26
N ARG A 87 1.35 0.03 -9.65
CA ARG A 87 1.61 -0.43 -11.02
C ARG A 87 0.92 -1.73 -11.33
N ALA A 88 0.93 -2.68 -10.40
CA ALA A 88 0.21 -3.94 -10.55
C ALA A 88 -1.28 -3.72 -10.78
N SER A 89 -1.88 -2.86 -9.98
CA SER A 89 -3.30 -2.52 -10.11
C SER A 89 -3.59 -1.91 -11.48
N LEU A 90 -2.78 -0.92 -11.90
CA LEU A 90 -2.97 -0.28 -13.20
C LEU A 90 -2.83 -1.26 -14.38
N ASN A 91 -1.92 -2.23 -14.29
CA ASN A 91 -1.81 -3.29 -15.29
C ASN A 91 -3.08 -4.14 -15.36
N ILE A 92 -3.69 -4.49 -14.22
CA ILE A 92 -4.99 -5.20 -14.18
C ILE A 92 -6.11 -4.36 -14.81
N LEU A 93 -6.14 -3.06 -14.53
CA LEU A 93 -7.13 -2.16 -15.13
C LEU A 93 -7.05 -2.15 -16.67
N ASN A 94 -5.82 -2.17 -17.20
CA ASN A 94 -5.55 -2.17 -18.64
C ASN A 94 -5.79 -3.56 -19.26
N ASP A 95 -5.43 -4.63 -18.56
CA ASP A 95 -5.60 -6.02 -18.97
C ASP A 95 -6.92 -6.60 -18.44
N LYS A 96 -8.00 -6.31 -19.16
CA LYS A 96 -9.37 -6.78 -18.86
C LYS A 96 -9.52 -8.32 -18.90
N THR A 97 -8.47 -9.08 -19.21
CA THR A 97 -8.51 -10.54 -19.35
C THR A 97 -8.03 -11.30 -18.10
N GLN A 98 -7.58 -10.59 -17.06
CA GLN A 98 -7.04 -11.23 -15.86
C GLN A 98 -8.14 -11.67 -14.87
N TYR A 99 -8.52 -12.94 -15.01
CA TYR A 99 -9.48 -13.63 -14.15
C TYR A 99 -8.86 -13.99 -12.78
N SER A 100 -9.66 -13.72 -11.73
CA SER A 100 -9.68 -14.32 -10.39
C SER A 100 -8.50 -14.12 -9.43
N ILE A 101 -8.06 -12.88 -9.20
CA ILE A 101 -7.43 -12.59 -7.89
C ILE A 101 -8.52 -12.71 -6.81
N PRO A 102 -8.30 -13.45 -5.71
CA PRO A 102 -9.32 -13.60 -4.67
C PRO A 102 -9.71 -12.24 -4.08
N THR A 103 -11.02 -11.96 -4.02
CA THR A 103 -11.54 -10.70 -3.45
C THR A 103 -11.05 -10.47 -2.03
N GLU A 104 -10.90 -11.54 -1.24
CA GLU A 104 -10.37 -11.45 0.13
C GLU A 104 -8.94 -10.89 0.18
N VAL A 105 -8.09 -11.22 -0.78
CA VAL A 105 -6.70 -10.70 -0.85
C VAL A 105 -6.73 -9.20 -1.12
N ILE A 106 -7.56 -8.76 -2.06
CA ILE A 106 -7.72 -7.35 -2.41
C ILE A 106 -8.30 -6.55 -1.24
N GLU A 107 -9.32 -7.07 -0.56
CA GLU A 107 -9.90 -6.42 0.63
C GLU A 107 -8.87 -6.28 1.75
N LYS A 108 -8.09 -7.33 2.02
CA LYS A 108 -7.03 -7.28 3.04
C LYS A 108 -5.92 -6.30 2.68
N LEU A 109 -5.52 -6.20 1.41
CA LEU A 109 -4.57 -5.20 0.95
C LEU A 109 -5.12 -3.78 1.09
N VAL A 110 -6.38 -3.54 0.73
CA VAL A 110 -7.04 -2.24 0.94
C VAL A 110 -7.05 -1.87 2.42
N ILE A 111 -7.39 -2.80 3.31
CA ILE A 111 -7.34 -2.60 4.77
C ILE A 111 -5.92 -2.25 5.22
N LEU A 112 -4.91 -2.98 4.72
CA LEU A 112 -3.51 -2.74 5.05
C LEU A 112 -3.05 -1.34 4.60
N LEU A 113 -3.38 -0.92 3.39
CA LEU A 113 -3.06 0.43 2.88
C LEU A 113 -3.65 1.52 3.79
N VAL A 114 -4.90 1.33 4.24
CA VAL A 114 -5.58 2.22 5.19
C VAL A 114 -4.94 2.17 6.58
N ASP A 115 -4.49 1.01 7.04
CA ASP A 115 -3.79 0.88 8.31
C ASP A 115 -2.46 1.66 8.29
N ILE A 116 -1.71 1.56 7.19
CA ILE A 116 -0.44 2.26 6.98
C ILE A 116 -0.64 3.79 6.88
N GLU A 117 -1.84 4.28 6.55
CA GLU A 117 -2.13 5.73 6.57
C GLU A 117 -1.78 6.36 7.93
N GLN A 118 -1.94 5.62 9.03
CA GLN A 118 -1.62 6.08 10.39
C GLN A 118 -0.18 6.58 10.56
N ILE A 119 0.76 6.11 9.74
CA ILE A 119 2.15 6.59 9.73
C ILE A 119 2.40 7.58 8.59
N THR A 120 1.79 7.37 7.42
CA THR A 120 2.08 8.20 6.24
C THR A 120 1.38 9.56 6.27
N THR A 121 0.34 9.75 7.08
CA THR A 121 -0.38 11.03 7.21
C THR A 121 0.07 11.88 8.40
N VAL A 122 1.09 11.45 9.14
CA VAL A 122 1.66 12.25 10.23
C VAL A 122 2.44 13.40 9.62
N ASP A 123 2.13 14.65 10.01
CA ASP A 123 2.69 15.86 9.39
C ASP A 123 4.22 15.82 9.22
N GLU A 124 4.96 15.37 10.24
CA GLU A 124 6.42 15.25 10.26
C GLU A 124 6.99 14.30 9.20
N TYR A 125 6.20 13.30 8.77
CA TYR A 125 6.61 12.24 7.84
C TYR A 125 5.78 12.25 6.56
N SER A 126 4.85 13.19 6.46
CA SER A 126 3.98 13.35 5.30
C SER A 126 4.75 13.94 4.12
N GLY A 127 4.29 13.63 2.91
CA GLY A 127 4.96 14.08 1.69
C GLY A 127 4.79 13.07 0.58
N ASP A 128 5.90 12.65 -0.02
CA ASP A 128 5.85 11.74 -1.16
C ASP A 128 5.36 10.34 -0.78
N ILE A 129 5.69 9.83 0.40
CA ILE A 129 5.18 8.54 0.88
C ILE A 129 3.64 8.54 1.01
N THR A 130 3.06 9.65 1.48
CA THR A 130 1.59 9.85 1.54
C THR A 130 0.99 9.80 0.15
N LYS A 131 1.60 10.48 -0.83
CA LYS A 131 1.15 10.47 -2.23
C LYS A 131 1.25 9.09 -2.86
N ARG A 132 2.28 8.30 -2.52
CA ARG A 132 2.41 6.92 -3.00
C ARG A 132 1.34 6.00 -2.46
N ASN A 133 1.03 6.09 -1.17
CA ASN A 133 -0.10 5.35 -0.63
C ASN A 133 -1.42 5.78 -1.31
N TYR A 134 -1.56 7.06 -1.61
CA TYR A 134 -2.75 7.60 -2.27
C TYR A 134 -2.92 7.02 -3.68
N GLU A 135 -1.82 6.96 -4.44
CA GLU A 135 -1.75 6.36 -5.77
C GLU A 135 -2.06 4.86 -5.71
N ALA A 136 -1.44 4.12 -4.79
CA ALA A 136 -1.67 2.69 -4.59
C ALA A 136 -3.14 2.38 -4.27
N LEU A 137 -3.71 3.05 -3.27
CA LEU A 137 -5.10 2.85 -2.85
C LEU A 137 -6.09 3.28 -3.95
N GLY A 138 -5.81 4.38 -4.64
CA GLY A 138 -6.63 4.86 -5.75
C GLY A 138 -6.65 3.88 -6.93
N ASN A 139 -5.49 3.35 -7.32
CA ASN A 139 -5.40 2.37 -8.41
C ASN A 139 -6.07 1.06 -8.02
N MET A 140 -5.97 0.62 -6.76
CA MET A 140 -6.72 -0.56 -6.28
C MET A 140 -8.23 -0.38 -6.47
N PHE A 141 -8.77 0.81 -6.14
CA PHE A 141 -10.19 1.08 -6.38
C PHE A 141 -10.55 1.07 -7.86
N LEU A 142 -9.79 1.77 -8.70
CA LEU A 142 -10.06 1.80 -10.15
C LEU A 142 -10.04 0.40 -10.78
N SER A 143 -9.13 -0.46 -10.31
CA SER A 143 -8.87 -1.76 -10.93
C SER A 143 -9.83 -2.85 -10.45
N PHE A 144 -10.23 -2.81 -9.17
CA PHE A 144 -10.96 -3.90 -8.54
C PHE A 144 -12.36 -3.52 -8.02
N ASP A 145 -12.68 -2.22 -7.85
CA ASP A 145 -13.89 -1.80 -7.15
C ASP A 145 -15.12 -1.65 -8.07
N LYS A 146 -15.65 -2.77 -8.56
CA LYS A 146 -16.76 -2.79 -9.53
C LYS A 146 -18.08 -2.19 -9.01
N LYS A 147 -18.29 -2.12 -7.69
CA LYS A 147 -19.58 -1.74 -7.07
C LYS A 147 -19.45 -0.76 -5.89
N GLY A 148 -18.27 -0.21 -5.64
CA GLY A 148 -18.01 0.62 -4.48
C GLY A 148 -17.88 -0.18 -3.17
N ASP A 149 -17.67 -1.50 -3.24
CA ASP A 149 -17.56 -2.36 -2.07
C ASP A 149 -16.19 -2.21 -1.41
N LEU A 150 -15.10 -2.08 -2.19
CA LEU A 150 -13.78 -1.81 -1.63
C LEU A 150 -13.70 -0.42 -0.99
N GLN A 151 -14.32 0.59 -1.60
CA GLN A 151 -14.46 1.92 -0.99
C GLN A 151 -15.18 1.87 0.37
N LYS A 152 -16.20 1.01 0.52
CA LYS A 152 -16.90 0.82 1.81
C LYS A 152 -16.00 0.12 2.82
N VAL A 153 -15.24 -0.89 2.42
CA VAL A 153 -14.28 -1.60 3.27
C VAL A 153 -13.22 -0.63 3.80
N ALA A 154 -12.61 0.16 2.92
CA ALA A 154 -11.63 1.17 3.28
C ALA A 154 -12.21 2.20 4.25
N LEU A 155 -13.38 2.76 3.93
CA LEU A 155 -14.02 3.77 4.78
C LEU A 155 -14.43 3.19 6.15
N LYS A 156 -14.94 1.96 6.19
CA LYS A 156 -15.25 1.27 7.45
C LYS A 156 -13.98 1.17 8.30
N ARG A 157 -12.87 0.68 7.73
CA ARG A 157 -11.60 0.55 8.44
C ARG A 157 -11.06 1.90 8.94
N ALA A 158 -11.08 2.93 8.10
CA ALA A 158 -10.66 4.27 8.48
C ALA A 158 -11.46 4.84 9.67
N ASN A 159 -12.77 4.57 9.71
CA ASN A 159 -13.61 4.96 10.85
C ASN A 159 -13.34 4.12 12.11
N GLU A 160 -12.95 2.85 11.97
CA GLU A 160 -12.52 2.01 13.11
C GLU A 160 -11.20 2.49 13.72
N ILE A 161 -10.24 2.91 12.89
CA ILE A 161 -8.99 3.55 13.32
C ILE A 161 -9.29 4.89 14.03
N ASN A 162 -10.33 5.60 13.58
CA ASN A 162 -10.86 6.81 14.20
C ASN A 162 -9.83 7.95 14.34
N THR A 163 -8.99 8.12 13.31
CA THR A 163 -8.04 9.24 13.21
C THR A 163 -8.51 10.20 12.10
N PRO A 164 -8.64 11.53 12.37
CA PRO A 164 -9.15 12.49 11.39
C PRO A 164 -8.38 12.50 10.06
N ASP A 165 -7.06 12.33 10.11
CA ASP A 165 -6.21 12.37 8.91
C ASP A 165 -6.37 11.14 8.03
N VAL A 166 -6.43 9.95 8.62
CA VAL A 166 -6.76 8.68 7.93
C VAL A 166 -8.15 8.76 7.29
N ILE A 167 -9.17 9.18 8.04
CA ILE A 167 -10.53 9.34 7.50
C ILE A 167 -10.55 10.35 6.35
N ARG A 168 -9.84 11.48 6.49
CA ARG A 168 -9.76 12.52 5.46
C ARG A 168 -9.04 12.00 4.21
N PHE A 169 -7.92 11.32 4.38
CA PHE A 169 -7.15 10.70 3.32
C PHE A 169 -8.02 9.72 2.54
N THR A 170 -8.58 8.71 3.23
CA THR A 170 -9.42 7.68 2.61
C THR A 170 -10.59 8.33 1.83
N LYS A 171 -11.29 9.31 2.41
CA LYS A 171 -12.39 10.02 1.73
C LYS A 171 -11.93 10.78 0.50
N ASN A 172 -10.77 11.43 0.55
CA ASN A 172 -10.20 12.14 -0.58
C ASN A 172 -9.84 11.18 -1.71
N THR A 173 -9.22 10.04 -1.40
CA THR A 173 -8.88 9.00 -2.38
C THR A 173 -10.14 8.53 -3.11
N ILE A 174 -11.20 8.20 -2.35
CA ILE A 174 -12.50 7.81 -2.91
C ILE A 174 -13.08 8.90 -3.82
N LYS A 175 -13.00 10.16 -3.38
CA LYS A 175 -13.51 11.29 -4.17
C LYS A 175 -12.77 11.43 -5.50
N SER A 176 -11.44 11.38 -5.50
CA SER A 176 -10.64 11.48 -6.72
C SER A 176 -10.90 10.33 -7.69
N VAL A 177 -11.01 9.10 -7.19
CA VAL A 177 -11.36 7.95 -8.04
C VAL A 177 -12.70 8.17 -8.75
N LYS A 178 -13.72 8.62 -8.02
CA LYS A 178 -15.04 8.95 -8.62
C LYS A 178 -14.97 10.08 -9.64
N GLU A 179 -14.05 11.03 -9.47
CA GLU A 179 -13.84 12.10 -10.44
C GLU A 179 -13.15 11.60 -11.72
N ILE A 180 -12.26 10.61 -11.61
CA ILE A 180 -11.61 9.94 -12.74
C ILE A 180 -12.61 9.09 -13.52
N GLU A 181 -13.41 8.27 -12.83
CA GLU A 181 -14.43 7.41 -13.44
C GLU A 181 -15.47 8.21 -14.23
N LYS A 182 -15.84 9.41 -13.77
CA LYS A 182 -16.79 10.31 -14.47
C LYS A 182 -16.23 10.91 -15.76
N LYS A 183 -14.91 10.97 -15.91
CA LYS A 183 -14.23 11.55 -17.08
C LYS A 183 -13.90 10.50 -18.15
N SER A 184 -14.01 9.23 -17.81
CA SER A 184 -13.75 8.08 -18.69
C SER A 184 -15.03 7.63 -19.38
#